data_AF-A0A0J6VVL5-F1
#
_entry.id   AF-A0A0J6VVL5-F1
#
_cell.length_a   1.000
_cell.length_b   1.000
_cell.length_c   1.000
_cell.angle_alpha   90.00
_cell.angle_beta   90.00
_cell.angle_gamma   90.00
#
_symmetry.space_group_name_H-M   'P 1'
#
loop_
_entity.id
_entity.type
_entity.pdbx_description
1 polymer ?
#
loop_
_entity_poly.entity_id
_entity_poly.type
_entity_poly.pdbx_seq_one_letter_code
_entity_poly.pdbx_strand_id
1 'polypeptide(L)'
;MLLDENGRTVATSQATTSDGAQVVTAHPAAPVPPGSYTVRWRVTGTDGDLVEEEFRFGVGYALTAAAASAGTASTAWWSAALRWVLFAGFAIAVGGLIAQRSIAQRAPRSRGWRRRGHRSSVLWRRRWQPLWAWPSKSSQRPGRLALCGAPQLEAVGVVAALALTRMHAQTWALVPLLAIVGAEGWRSHAHSAAGWWGAVLTAVHLAAAAVWVGALVTTTLAVLSWRDDGAAVRWVLHGYMRLAAWTFVIALGTGVLSALVLLPLSQVFSTT
;
A
#
# COMPACT_ATOMS: atom_id res chain seq x y z
N MET A 1 -7.69 2.46 -27.77
CA MET A 1 -8.41 3.19 -28.85
C MET A 1 -7.39 3.83 -29.76
N LEU A 2 -7.70 3.92 -31.05
CA LEU A 2 -6.86 4.57 -32.07
C LEU A 2 -7.53 5.87 -32.52
N LEU A 3 -6.77 6.95 -32.58
CA LEU A 3 -7.23 8.29 -32.95
C LEU A 3 -6.44 8.78 -34.17
N ASP A 4 -7.11 9.39 -35.14
CA ASP A 4 -6.47 10.05 -36.27
C ASP A 4 -5.87 11.42 -35.90
N GLU A 5 -5.26 12.10 -36.87
CA GLU A 5 -4.66 13.43 -36.71
C GLU A 5 -5.67 14.51 -36.25
N ASN A 6 -6.96 14.31 -36.54
CA ASN A 6 -8.05 15.20 -36.16
C ASN A 6 -8.68 14.81 -34.81
N GLY A 7 -8.12 13.82 -34.11
CA GLY A 7 -8.64 13.28 -32.86
C GLY A 7 -9.91 12.43 -33.02
N ARG A 8 -10.24 11.97 -34.24
CA ARG A 8 -11.40 11.10 -34.49
C ARG A 8 -11.02 9.66 -34.24
N THR A 9 -11.93 8.91 -33.60
CA THR A 9 -11.72 7.50 -33.31
C THR A 9 -11.73 6.67 -34.60
N VAL A 10 -10.64 5.95 -34.85
CA VAL A 10 -10.55 4.93 -35.88
C VAL A 10 -11.11 3.63 -35.32
N ALA A 11 -12.00 2.97 -36.07
CA ALA A 11 -12.59 1.71 -35.66
C ALA A 11 -11.52 0.62 -35.54
N THR A 12 -11.48 -0.05 -34.39
CA THR A 12 -10.59 -1.18 -34.11
C THR A 12 -11.39 -2.40 -33.71
N SER A 13 -10.82 -3.58 -33.92
CA SER A 13 -11.32 -4.83 -33.34
C SER A 13 -11.37 -4.74 -31.82
N GLN A 14 -12.10 -5.67 -31.21
CA GLN A 14 -11.97 -5.91 -29.78
C GLN A 14 -10.51 -6.25 -29.47
N ALA A 15 -9.99 -5.67 -28.39
CA ALA A 15 -8.63 -5.95 -27.94
C ALA A 15 -8.56 -7.40 -27.42
N THR A 16 -7.54 -8.13 -27.86
CA THR A 16 -7.25 -9.49 -27.41
C THR A 16 -5.93 -9.50 -26.66
N THR A 17 -5.81 -10.40 -25.69
CA THR A 17 -4.57 -10.65 -24.94
C THR A 17 -3.90 -11.93 -25.44
N SER A 18 -2.58 -11.90 -25.55
CA SER A 18 -1.75 -13.06 -25.88
C SER A 18 -0.51 -13.10 -24.97
N ASP A 19 0.29 -14.16 -25.12
CA ASP A 19 1.55 -14.36 -24.38
C ASP A 19 1.41 -14.21 -22.85
N GLY A 20 0.56 -15.04 -22.24
CA GLY A 20 0.31 -14.97 -20.80
C GLY A 20 -0.33 -13.65 -20.34
N ALA A 21 -1.04 -12.95 -21.23
CA ALA A 21 -1.63 -11.62 -21.03
C ALA A 21 -0.63 -10.46 -20.90
N GLN A 22 0.62 -10.64 -21.36
CA GLN A 22 1.61 -9.57 -21.44
C GLN A 22 1.47 -8.72 -22.72
N VAL A 23 0.84 -9.27 -23.77
CA VAL A 23 0.66 -8.57 -25.04
C VAL A 23 -0.82 -8.27 -25.26
N VAL A 24 -1.15 -7.00 -25.51
CA VAL A 24 -2.50 -6.55 -25.89
C VAL A 24 -2.49 -6.14 -27.35
N THR A 25 -3.30 -6.81 -28.18
CA THR A 25 -3.38 -6.56 -29.62
C THR A 25 -4.76 -6.05 -30.00
N ALA A 26 -4.81 -5.05 -30.87
CA ALA A 26 -6.04 -4.58 -31.50
C ALA A 26 -5.75 -4.23 -32.97
N HIS A 27 -6.64 -4.65 -33.87
CA HIS A 27 -6.46 -4.45 -35.31
C HIS A 27 -7.38 -3.33 -35.82
N PRO A 28 -6.90 -2.40 -36.66
CA PRO A 28 -7.77 -1.48 -37.37
C PRO A 28 -8.78 -2.24 -38.24
N ALA A 29 -10.04 -1.78 -38.29
CA ALA A 29 -11.07 -2.43 -39.09
C ALA A 29 -10.87 -2.30 -40.61
N ALA A 30 -10.04 -1.34 -41.04
CA ALA A 30 -9.67 -1.10 -42.42
C ALA A 30 -8.21 -0.62 -42.49
N PRO A 31 -7.54 -0.73 -43.66
CA PRO A 31 -6.22 -0.15 -43.88
C PRO A 31 -6.21 1.34 -43.54
N VAL A 32 -5.26 1.76 -42.71
CA VAL A 32 -5.12 3.17 -42.31
C VAL A 32 -4.31 3.94 -43.36
N PRO A 33 -4.80 5.09 -43.84
CA PRO A 33 -4.07 5.91 -44.80
C PRO A 33 -2.80 6.52 -44.19
N PRO A 34 -1.87 7.05 -45.02
CA PRO A 34 -0.73 7.81 -44.51
C PRO A 34 -1.18 9.00 -43.64
N GLY A 35 -0.57 9.17 -42.46
CA GLY A 35 -1.02 10.16 -41.47
C GLY A 35 -0.39 9.96 -40.09
N SER A 36 -0.60 10.92 -39.17
CA SER A 36 -0.24 10.75 -37.75
C SER A 36 -1.40 10.16 -36.97
N TYR A 37 -1.10 9.21 -36.09
CA TYR A 37 -2.08 8.54 -35.25
C TYR A 37 -1.67 8.55 -33.79
N THR A 38 -2.66 8.62 -32.89
CA THR A 38 -2.46 8.50 -31.45
C THR A 38 -3.11 7.20 -30.97
N VAL A 39 -2.34 6.36 -30.28
CA VAL A 39 -2.86 5.20 -29.55
C VAL A 39 -3.02 5.62 -28.10
N ARG A 40 -4.25 5.55 -27.59
CA ARG A 40 -4.52 5.66 -26.16
C ARG A 40 -4.97 4.32 -25.63
N TRP A 41 -4.27 3.79 -24.65
CA TRP A 41 -4.53 2.47 -24.09
C TRP A 41 -4.71 2.54 -22.58
N ARG A 42 -5.50 1.59 -22.07
CA ARG A 42 -5.78 1.44 -20.65
C ARG A 42 -5.84 -0.04 -20.34
N VAL A 43 -5.01 -0.48 -19.40
CA VAL A 43 -4.91 -1.89 -18.98
C VAL A 43 -4.92 -1.93 -17.45
N THR A 44 -5.60 -2.92 -16.88
CA THR A 44 -5.47 -3.24 -15.46
C THR A 44 -4.48 -4.39 -15.34
N GLY A 45 -3.38 -4.18 -14.61
CA GLY A 45 -2.41 -5.22 -14.31
C GLY A 45 -3.01 -6.33 -13.45
N THR A 46 -2.33 -7.47 -13.38
CA THR A 46 -2.72 -8.57 -12.47
C THR A 46 -2.64 -8.19 -10.99
N ASP A 47 -1.84 -7.17 -10.69
CA ASP A 47 -1.76 -6.49 -9.39
C ASP A 47 -2.96 -5.57 -9.10
N GLY A 48 -3.86 -5.38 -10.06
CA GLY A 48 -5.03 -4.52 -9.96
C GLY A 48 -4.75 -3.04 -10.22
N ASP A 49 -3.52 -2.68 -10.57
CA ASP A 49 -3.15 -1.30 -10.85
C ASP A 49 -3.61 -0.92 -12.26
N LEU A 50 -4.24 0.24 -12.35
CA LEU A 50 -4.71 0.78 -13.62
C LEU A 50 -3.58 1.60 -14.26
N VAL A 51 -3.16 1.20 -15.44
CA VAL A 51 -2.20 1.94 -16.27
C VAL A 51 -2.95 2.52 -17.46
N GLU A 52 -2.80 3.82 -17.66
CA GLU A 52 -3.32 4.54 -18.82
C GLU A 52 -2.22 5.41 -19.39
N GLU A 53 -1.97 5.24 -20.68
CA GLU A 53 -0.90 5.90 -21.41
C GLU A 53 -1.35 6.19 -22.84
N GLU A 54 -0.65 7.12 -23.48
CA GLU A 54 -0.80 7.39 -24.89
C GLU A 54 0.55 7.53 -25.60
N PHE A 55 0.60 7.11 -26.87
CA PHE A 55 1.75 7.37 -27.72
C PHE A 55 1.30 7.67 -29.16
N ARG A 56 2.19 8.31 -29.92
CA ARG A 56 1.94 8.70 -31.31
C ARG A 56 2.86 7.96 -32.27
N PHE A 57 2.33 7.64 -33.45
CA PHE A 57 3.10 7.04 -34.54
C PHE A 57 2.65 7.60 -35.89
N GLY A 58 3.54 7.56 -36.89
CA GLY A 58 3.26 7.99 -38.26
C GLY A 58 3.13 6.79 -39.19
N VAL A 59 2.18 6.84 -40.11
CA VAL A 59 2.03 5.87 -41.21
C VAL A 59 2.46 6.55 -42.51
N GLY A 60 3.40 5.94 -43.23
CA GLY A 60 3.89 6.46 -44.52
C GLY A 60 4.92 7.58 -44.43
N TYR A 61 5.31 8.03 -43.22
CA TYR A 61 6.41 8.96 -43.01
C TYR A 61 7.00 8.83 -41.59
N ALA A 62 8.25 9.26 -41.41
CA ALA A 62 8.89 9.31 -40.10
C ALA A 62 8.48 10.59 -39.37
N LEU A 63 7.96 10.46 -38.15
CA LEU A 63 7.73 11.61 -37.26
C LEU A 63 9.09 12.17 -36.83
N THR A 64 9.42 13.37 -37.30
CA THR A 64 10.59 14.13 -36.84
C THR A 64 10.31 14.62 -35.43
N ALA A 65 10.77 13.84 -34.44
CA ALA A 65 10.60 14.06 -33.01
C ALA A 65 9.17 14.47 -32.63
N ALA A 66 8.28 13.49 -32.53
CA ALA A 66 7.07 13.68 -31.76
C ALA A 66 7.47 14.15 -30.36
N ALA A 67 7.21 15.41 -30.03
CA ALA A 67 7.11 15.79 -28.63
C ALA A 67 6.11 14.80 -28.05
N ALA A 68 6.57 13.94 -27.15
CA ALA A 68 5.67 13.13 -26.36
C ALA A 68 4.65 14.12 -25.82
N SER A 69 3.39 13.98 -26.23
CA SER A 69 2.33 14.53 -25.41
C SER A 69 2.56 13.82 -24.09
N ALA A 70 3.16 14.52 -23.13
CA ALA A 70 3.05 14.17 -21.73
C ALA A 70 1.57 14.41 -21.37
N GLY A 71 0.68 13.63 -21.99
CA GLY A 71 -0.64 13.38 -21.47
C GLY A 71 -0.33 12.71 -20.16
N THR A 72 -0.36 13.52 -19.10
CA THR A 72 -0.09 13.13 -17.72
C THR A 72 -0.65 11.74 -17.54
N ALA A 73 0.20 10.72 -17.51
CA ALA A 73 -0.18 9.40 -17.09
C ALA A 73 -0.81 9.65 -15.74
N SER A 74 -2.15 9.60 -15.67
CA SER A 74 -2.80 9.81 -14.40
C SER A 74 -2.59 8.51 -13.70
N THR A 75 -1.41 8.35 -13.08
CA THR A 75 -1.24 7.52 -11.90
C THR A 75 -2.51 7.75 -11.12
N ALA A 76 -3.26 6.70 -10.83
CA ALA A 76 -4.53 6.86 -10.14
C ALA A 76 -4.21 7.33 -8.70
N TRP A 77 -3.84 8.59 -8.54
CA TRP A 77 -3.30 9.22 -7.34
C TRP A 77 -4.28 9.03 -6.18
N TRP A 78 -5.56 8.93 -6.51
CA TRP A 78 -6.61 8.58 -5.57
C TRP A 78 -6.47 7.15 -5.01
N SER A 79 -6.28 6.15 -5.86
CA SER A 79 -6.02 4.77 -5.41
C SER A 79 -4.72 4.67 -4.62
N ALA A 80 -3.65 5.32 -5.10
CA ALA A 80 -2.41 5.42 -4.36
C ALA A 80 -2.64 6.05 -2.98
N ALA A 81 -3.33 7.19 -2.89
CA ALA A 81 -3.65 7.85 -1.63
C ALA A 81 -4.48 6.97 -0.69
N LEU A 82 -5.52 6.28 -1.19
CA LEU A 82 -6.33 5.34 -0.41
C LEU A 82 -5.48 4.18 0.13
N ARG A 83 -4.58 3.65 -0.69
CA ARG A 83 -3.65 2.59 -0.31
C ARG A 83 -2.64 3.05 0.74
N TRP A 84 -2.10 4.27 0.60
CA TRP A 84 -1.25 4.89 1.63
C TRP A 84 -2.00 5.07 2.96
N VAL A 85 -3.26 5.54 2.91
CA VAL A 85 -4.11 5.68 4.10
C VAL A 85 -4.38 4.31 4.74
N LEU A 86 -4.66 3.28 3.93
CA LEU A 86 -4.84 1.91 4.39
C LEU A 86 -3.59 1.39 5.12
N PHE A 87 -2.41 1.53 4.50
CA PHE A 87 -1.15 1.08 5.10
C PHE A 87 -0.76 1.89 6.35
N ALA A 88 -1.02 3.19 6.37
CA ALA A 88 -0.79 4.03 7.55
C ALA A 88 -1.71 3.61 8.71
N GLY A 89 -3.01 3.44 8.44
CA GLY A 89 -3.98 2.95 9.43
C GLY A 89 -3.61 1.57 9.95
N PHE A 90 -3.19 0.67 9.05
CA PHE A 90 -2.68 -0.66 9.39
C PHE A 90 -1.46 -0.59 10.32
N ALA A 91 -0.45 0.19 9.95
CA ALA A 91 0.78 0.34 10.72
C ALA A 91 0.47 0.83 12.13
N ILE A 92 -0.35 1.88 12.25
CA ILE A 92 -0.75 2.44 13.55
C ILE A 92 -1.51 1.41 14.39
N ALA A 93 -2.46 0.67 13.80
CA ALA A 93 -3.26 -0.31 14.52
C ALA A 93 -2.42 -1.50 15.04
N VAL A 94 -1.64 -2.13 14.17
CA VAL A 94 -0.83 -3.32 14.51
C VAL A 94 0.35 -2.93 15.39
N GLY A 95 1.14 -1.96 14.95
CA GLY A 95 2.32 -1.51 15.69
C GLY A 95 1.94 -0.94 17.05
N GLY A 96 0.84 -0.19 17.14
CA GLY A 96 0.33 0.31 18.42
C GLY A 96 -0.10 -0.80 19.38
N LEU A 97 -0.73 -1.85 18.88
CA LEU A 97 -1.18 -3.00 19.68
C LEU A 97 0.00 -3.84 20.19
N ILE A 98 1.00 -4.08 19.34
CA ILE A 98 2.22 -4.80 19.70
C ILE A 98 3.07 -3.97 20.67
N ALA A 99 3.21 -2.67 20.44
CA ALA A 99 3.87 -1.75 21.35
C ALA A 99 3.18 -1.77 22.72
N GLN A 100 1.85 -1.62 22.78
CA GLN A 100 1.12 -1.68 24.04
C GLN A 100 1.30 -3.00 24.79
N ARG A 101 1.27 -4.15 24.11
CA ARG A 101 1.49 -5.45 24.75
C ARG A 101 2.92 -5.61 25.26
N SER A 102 3.91 -5.28 24.45
CA SER A 102 5.33 -5.42 24.81
C SER A 102 5.75 -4.49 25.94
N ILE A 103 5.20 -3.26 25.94
CA ILE A 103 5.33 -2.28 27.00
C ILE A 103 4.61 -2.80 28.25
N ALA A 104 3.32 -3.12 28.21
CA ALA A 104 2.54 -3.55 29.38
C ALA A 104 3.07 -4.82 30.07
N GLN A 105 3.56 -5.81 29.33
CA GLN A 105 4.12 -7.04 29.90
C GLN A 105 5.36 -6.81 30.77
N ARG A 106 6.05 -5.69 30.60
CA ARG A 106 7.33 -5.38 31.26
C ARG A 106 7.20 -4.25 32.28
N ALA A 107 5.97 -3.87 32.63
CA ALA A 107 5.73 -2.87 33.66
C ALA A 107 6.15 -3.46 35.02
N PRO A 108 6.98 -2.75 35.79
CA PRO A 108 7.37 -3.20 37.13
C PRO A 108 6.12 -3.47 37.98
N ARG A 109 6.07 -4.67 38.58
CA ARG A 109 4.92 -5.20 39.33
C ARG A 109 4.65 -4.46 40.65
N SER A 110 5.11 -3.22 40.84
CA SER A 110 4.88 -2.48 42.07
C SER A 110 3.41 -2.05 42.18
N ARG A 111 2.81 -2.24 43.38
CA ARG A 111 1.39 -1.98 43.67
C ARG A 111 0.98 -0.53 43.38
N GLY A 112 1.90 0.43 43.48
CA GLY A 112 1.67 1.85 43.15
C GLY A 112 1.58 2.15 41.66
N TRP A 113 2.23 1.34 40.81
CA TRP A 113 2.20 1.51 39.35
C TRP A 113 0.98 0.85 38.72
N ARG A 114 0.42 -0.23 39.32
CA ARG A 114 -0.87 -0.81 38.88
C ARG A 114 -2.03 0.17 39.00
N ARG A 115 -2.08 0.98 40.06
CA ARG A 115 -3.15 2.01 40.26
C ARG A 115 -3.00 3.20 39.31
N ARG A 116 -1.78 3.64 38.99
CA ARG A 116 -1.51 4.68 37.98
C ARG A 116 -1.60 4.16 36.54
N GLY A 117 -1.19 2.92 36.29
CA GLY A 117 -1.17 2.22 35.00
C GLY A 117 -2.54 1.78 34.48
N HIS A 118 -3.47 1.38 35.37
CA HIS A 118 -4.85 1.10 34.97
C HIS A 118 -5.63 2.36 34.64
N ARG A 119 -5.42 3.47 35.37
CA ARG A 119 -6.00 4.77 35.01
C ARG A 119 -5.40 5.31 33.71
N SER A 120 -4.10 5.17 33.50
CA SER A 120 -3.43 5.67 32.29
C SER A 120 -3.74 4.87 31.03
N SER A 121 -3.90 3.54 31.10
CA SER A 121 -4.29 2.72 29.94
C SER A 121 -5.77 2.88 29.53
N VAL A 122 -6.65 3.25 30.46
CA VAL A 122 -8.06 3.61 30.17
C VAL A 122 -8.15 5.05 29.65
N LEU A 123 -7.39 5.99 30.22
CA LEU A 123 -7.32 7.38 29.75
C LEU A 123 -6.67 7.49 28.36
N TRP A 124 -5.65 6.67 28.07
CA TRP A 124 -5.06 6.54 26.74
C TRP A 124 -6.10 6.06 25.71
N ARG A 125 -6.84 4.99 26.04
CA ARG A 125 -7.96 4.47 25.21
C ARG A 125 -9.05 5.49 24.97
N ARG A 126 -9.42 6.28 25.99
CA ARG A 126 -10.55 7.22 25.95
C ARG A 126 -10.20 8.55 25.28
N ARG A 127 -8.94 9.00 25.36
CA ARG A 127 -8.46 10.27 24.78
C ARG A 127 -8.22 10.20 23.27
N TRP A 128 -8.08 9.01 22.70
CA TRP A 128 -7.90 8.80 21.26
C TRP A 128 -9.17 8.40 20.50
N GLN A 129 -10.28 8.08 21.18
CA GLN A 129 -11.59 7.84 20.53
C GLN A 129 -12.11 8.98 19.62
N PRO A 130 -11.88 10.28 19.90
CA PRO A 130 -12.44 11.35 19.07
C PRO A 130 -11.61 11.69 17.82
N LEU A 131 -10.33 11.32 17.75
CA LEU A 131 -9.43 11.69 16.63
C LEU A 131 -9.71 10.93 15.33
N TRP A 132 -10.53 9.87 15.38
CA TRP A 132 -10.91 9.04 14.22
C TRP A 132 -12.44 8.91 14.09
N ALA A 133 -13.20 9.67 14.87
CA ALA A 133 -14.64 9.85 14.68
C ALA A 133 -14.88 10.79 13.50
N TRP A 134 -14.61 10.33 12.28
CA TRP A 134 -15.03 11.03 11.07
C TRP A 134 -16.56 11.12 11.06
N PRO A 135 -17.18 12.30 10.84
CA PRO A 135 -18.62 12.40 10.70
C PRO A 135 -19.02 11.71 9.39
N SER A 136 -19.46 10.45 9.47
CA SER A 136 -20.04 9.72 8.34
C SER A 136 -21.46 10.23 8.07
N LYS A 137 -21.60 11.46 7.56
CA LYS A 137 -22.76 11.79 6.73
C LYS A 137 -22.47 11.31 5.31
N SER A 138 -22.51 9.98 5.13
CA SER A 138 -22.54 9.39 3.81
C SER A 138 -23.94 9.58 3.25
N SER A 139 -24.09 10.60 2.41
CA SER A 139 -25.25 10.82 1.56
C SER A 139 -25.45 9.59 0.67
N GLN A 140 -26.33 8.68 1.07
CA GLN A 140 -26.81 7.60 0.21
C GLN A 140 -27.60 8.23 -0.95
N ARG A 141 -26.97 8.38 -2.11
CA ARG A 141 -27.68 8.48 -3.38
C ARG A 141 -27.62 7.10 -4.04
N PRO A 142 -28.73 6.35 -4.11
CA PRO A 142 -28.77 5.09 -4.82
C PRO A 142 -28.87 5.39 -6.32
N GLY A 143 -27.95 4.85 -7.11
CA GLY A 143 -28.10 4.84 -8.57
C GLY A 143 -26.80 5.07 -9.33
N ARG A 144 -25.99 4.02 -9.46
CA ARG A 144 -25.53 3.48 -10.76
C ARG A 144 -24.58 2.30 -10.50
N LEU A 145 -25.01 1.15 -11.00
CA LEU A 145 -24.30 -0.12 -10.98
C LEU A 145 -23.01 -0.03 -11.81
N ALA A 146 -22.02 -0.80 -11.36
CA ALA A 146 -20.98 -1.47 -12.15
C ALA A 146 -20.16 -0.63 -13.14
N LEU A 147 -18.95 -0.23 -12.72
CA LEU A 147 -17.71 -0.20 -13.51
C LEU A 147 -16.62 0.46 -12.66
N CYS A 148 -15.91 -0.34 -11.84
CA CYS A 148 -14.59 -0.07 -11.23
C CYS A 148 -14.41 -1.03 -10.04
N GLY A 149 -13.87 -2.23 -10.29
CA GLY A 149 -13.67 -3.26 -9.25
C GLY A 149 -12.52 -2.99 -8.26
N ALA A 150 -11.62 -2.03 -8.56
CA ALA A 150 -10.46 -1.71 -7.73
C ALA A 150 -10.74 -0.77 -6.52
N PRO A 151 -11.45 0.38 -6.64
CA PRO A 151 -11.61 1.32 -5.53
C PRO A 151 -12.54 0.83 -4.41
N GLN A 152 -13.32 -0.23 -4.66
CA GLN A 152 -14.26 -0.77 -3.69
C GLN A 152 -13.56 -1.61 -2.62
N LEU A 153 -12.49 -2.34 -2.98
CA LEU A 153 -11.68 -3.11 -2.04
C LEU A 153 -10.87 -2.21 -1.10
N GLU A 154 -10.36 -1.09 -1.59
CA GLU A 154 -9.61 -0.13 -0.78
C GLU A 154 -10.53 0.58 0.23
N ALA A 155 -11.73 0.99 -0.20
CA ALA A 155 -12.73 1.57 0.69
C ALA A 155 -13.18 0.57 1.78
N VAL A 156 -13.38 -0.69 1.42
CA VAL A 156 -13.68 -1.77 2.38
C VAL A 156 -12.51 -2.01 3.33
N GLY A 157 -11.27 -1.97 2.84
CA GLY A 157 -10.06 -2.09 3.66
C GLY A 157 -9.91 -0.95 4.67
N VAL A 158 -10.20 0.29 4.28
CA VAL A 158 -10.18 1.46 5.18
C VAL A 158 -11.29 1.35 6.22
N VAL A 159 -12.50 0.99 5.81
CA VAL A 159 -13.62 0.77 6.74
C VAL A 159 -13.32 -0.38 7.70
N ALA A 160 -12.71 -1.47 7.22
CA ALA A 160 -12.27 -2.58 8.06
C ALA A 160 -11.16 -2.15 9.02
N ALA A 161 -10.13 -1.42 8.58
CA ALA A 161 -9.07 -0.91 9.46
C ALA A 161 -9.65 -0.01 10.57
N LEU A 162 -10.57 0.89 10.22
CA LEU A 162 -11.29 1.74 11.19
C LEU A 162 -12.19 0.92 12.12
N ALA A 163 -12.90 -0.09 11.61
CA ALA A 163 -13.73 -0.99 12.40
C ALA A 163 -12.89 -1.86 13.37
N LEU A 164 -11.69 -2.27 12.97
CA LEU A 164 -10.79 -3.07 13.78
C LEU A 164 -10.11 -2.23 14.88
N THR A 165 -9.91 -0.93 14.66
CA THR A 165 -9.56 -0.01 15.76
C THR A 165 -10.71 0.20 16.76
N ARG A 166 -11.97 -0.06 16.34
CA ARG A 166 -13.18 -0.03 17.18
C ARG A 166 -13.42 -1.32 17.96
N MET A 167 -13.10 -2.48 17.40
CA MET A 167 -13.50 -3.76 17.97
C MET A 167 -12.56 -4.21 19.09
N HIS A 168 -13.17 -4.45 20.26
CA HIS A 168 -12.55 -4.96 21.49
C HIS A 168 -11.96 -6.39 21.36
N ALA A 169 -12.13 -7.04 20.20
CA ALA A 169 -11.66 -8.39 19.89
C ALA A 169 -10.25 -8.36 19.25
N GLN A 170 -9.28 -8.06 20.10
CA GLN A 170 -7.89 -7.68 19.80
C GLN A 170 -7.03 -8.73 19.06
N THR A 171 -7.54 -9.95 18.86
CA THR A 171 -6.87 -11.06 18.14
C THR A 171 -7.48 -11.31 16.76
N TRP A 172 -8.80 -11.17 16.62
CA TRP A 172 -9.50 -11.37 15.34
C TRP A 172 -9.21 -10.25 14.35
N ALA A 173 -8.81 -9.07 14.84
CA ALA A 173 -8.28 -8.00 14.01
C ALA A 173 -7.04 -8.42 13.22
N LEU A 174 -6.21 -9.33 13.72
CA LEU A 174 -4.97 -9.74 13.05
C LEU A 174 -5.22 -10.52 11.76
N VAL A 175 -6.38 -11.19 11.62
CA VAL A 175 -6.69 -12.04 10.45
C VAL A 175 -6.85 -11.22 9.16
N PRO A 176 -7.76 -10.23 9.05
CA PRO A 176 -7.85 -9.38 7.86
C PRO A 176 -6.57 -8.58 7.63
N LEU A 177 -5.82 -8.28 8.70
CA LEU A 177 -4.55 -7.57 8.64
C LEU A 177 -3.46 -8.44 7.98
N LEU A 178 -3.32 -9.71 8.36
CA LEU A 178 -2.44 -10.66 7.68
C LEU A 178 -2.88 -10.93 6.25
N ALA A 179 -4.18 -10.91 5.98
CA ALA A 179 -4.72 -11.06 4.62
C ALA A 179 -4.31 -9.89 3.70
N ILE A 180 -4.33 -8.64 4.18
CA ILE A 180 -3.88 -7.47 3.40
C ILE A 180 -2.39 -7.57 3.09
N VAL A 181 -1.56 -7.88 4.09
CA VAL A 181 -0.11 -8.01 3.90
C VAL A 181 0.23 -9.18 2.96
N GLY A 182 -0.49 -10.30 3.07
CA GLY A 182 -0.33 -11.43 2.17
C GLY A 182 -0.76 -11.12 0.74
N ALA A 183 -1.89 -10.43 0.56
CA ALA A 183 -2.35 -9.95 -0.75
C ALA A 183 -1.35 -8.98 -1.37
N GLU A 184 -0.74 -8.12 -0.55
CA GLU A 184 0.31 -7.20 -1.01
C GLU A 184 1.58 -7.92 -1.41
N GLY A 185 2.02 -8.89 -0.61
CA GLY A 185 3.16 -9.74 -0.95
C GLY A 185 2.92 -10.45 -2.29
N TRP A 186 1.73 -11.00 -2.49
CA TRP A 186 1.36 -11.67 -3.73
C TRP A 186 1.37 -10.73 -4.96
N ARG A 187 0.95 -9.48 -4.79
CA ARG A 187 0.95 -8.47 -5.86
C ARG A 187 2.33 -7.92 -6.17
N SER A 188 3.30 -8.03 -5.26
CA SER A 188 4.59 -7.38 -5.42
C SER A 188 5.39 -7.93 -6.62
N HIS A 189 6.11 -7.06 -7.33
CA HIS A 189 7.00 -7.47 -8.43
C HIS A 189 8.08 -8.48 -8.00
N ALA A 190 8.44 -8.49 -6.71
CA ALA A 190 9.31 -9.52 -6.15
C ALA A 190 8.71 -10.92 -6.30
N HIS A 191 7.38 -11.07 -6.20
CA HIS A 191 6.69 -12.34 -6.46
C HIS A 191 6.84 -12.78 -7.92
N SER A 192 6.73 -11.85 -8.86
CA SER A 192 6.91 -12.15 -10.29
C SER A 192 8.33 -12.62 -10.60
N ALA A 193 9.35 -12.04 -9.96
CA ALA A 193 10.75 -12.39 -10.16
C ALA A 193 11.19 -13.66 -9.41
N ALA A 194 10.71 -13.86 -8.19
CA ALA A 194 11.20 -14.89 -7.26
C ALA A 194 10.16 -15.94 -6.87
N GLY A 195 9.01 -15.95 -7.56
CA GLY A 195 7.86 -16.77 -7.21
C GLY A 195 7.35 -16.48 -5.80
N TRP A 196 6.80 -17.49 -5.13
CA TRP A 196 6.16 -17.34 -3.83
C TRP A 196 7.09 -16.85 -2.71
N TRP A 197 8.41 -17.04 -2.84
CA TRP A 197 9.39 -16.53 -1.86
C TRP A 197 9.45 -15.00 -1.85
N GLY A 198 9.36 -14.36 -3.02
CA GLY A 198 9.29 -12.90 -3.11
C GLY A 198 8.06 -12.34 -2.38
N ALA A 199 6.92 -13.03 -2.50
CA ALA A 199 5.70 -12.64 -1.77
C ALA A 199 5.87 -12.74 -0.25
N VAL A 200 6.45 -13.84 0.24
CA VAL A 200 6.70 -14.05 1.67
C VAL A 200 7.67 -13.01 2.22
N LEU A 201 8.77 -12.73 1.52
CA LEU A 201 9.76 -11.74 1.94
C LEU A 201 9.16 -10.34 2.00
N THR A 202 8.41 -9.93 0.97
CA THR A 202 7.71 -8.64 0.96
C THR A 202 6.71 -8.56 2.11
N ALA A 203 5.91 -9.61 2.34
CA ALA A 203 4.95 -9.65 3.43
C ALA A 203 5.61 -9.49 4.81
N VAL A 204 6.70 -10.22 5.07
CA VAL A 204 7.45 -10.12 6.34
C VAL A 204 8.09 -8.74 6.50
N HIS A 205 8.68 -8.19 5.42
CA HIS A 205 9.29 -6.86 5.42
C HIS A 205 8.27 -5.77 5.76
N LEU A 206 7.12 -5.76 5.06
CA LEU A 206 6.04 -4.81 5.28
C LEU A 206 5.44 -4.95 6.66
N ALA A 207 5.27 -6.18 7.17
CA ALA A 207 4.82 -6.41 8.54
C ALA A 207 5.80 -5.79 9.56
N ALA A 208 7.10 -6.06 9.41
CA ALA A 208 8.12 -5.50 10.30
C ALA A 208 8.14 -3.96 10.26
N ALA A 209 8.07 -3.36 9.08
CA ALA A 209 8.00 -1.92 8.89
C ALA A 209 6.74 -1.31 9.53
N ALA A 210 5.58 -1.95 9.33
CA ALA A 210 4.31 -1.51 9.92
C ALA A 210 4.34 -1.55 11.45
N VAL A 211 4.91 -2.62 12.04
CA VAL A 211 5.08 -2.72 13.50
C VAL A 211 6.00 -1.61 13.99
N TRP A 212 7.12 -1.38 13.32
CA TRP A 212 8.08 -0.34 13.68
C TRP A 212 7.47 1.06 13.66
N VAL A 213 6.78 1.44 12.57
CA VAL A 213 6.13 2.75 12.41
C VAL A 213 5.00 2.94 13.43
N GLY A 214 4.11 1.96 13.60
CA GLY A 214 3.02 2.07 14.58
C GLY A 214 3.51 2.12 16.02
N ALA A 215 4.57 1.37 16.34
CA ALA A 215 5.22 1.45 17.63
C ALA A 215 5.85 2.82 17.86
N LEU A 216 6.49 3.42 16.85
CA LEU A 216 7.05 4.77 16.95
C LEU A 216 5.96 5.81 17.20
N VAL A 217 4.88 5.80 16.40
CA VAL A 217 3.74 6.73 16.58
C VAL A 217 3.17 6.61 17.99
N THR A 218 2.83 5.40 18.44
CA THR A 218 2.27 5.22 19.79
C THR A 218 3.21 5.59 20.91
N THR A 219 4.51 5.34 20.75
CA THR A 219 5.56 5.73 21.71
C THR A 219 5.68 7.25 21.78
N THR A 220 5.78 7.94 20.63
CA THR A 220 5.85 9.41 20.57
C THR A 220 4.64 10.04 21.27
N LEU A 221 3.44 9.55 20.95
CA LEU A 221 2.23 10.05 21.58
C LEU A 221 2.26 9.80 23.10
N ALA A 222 2.69 8.61 23.55
CA ALA A 222 2.78 8.28 24.98
C ALA A 222 3.78 9.20 25.70
N VAL A 223 4.95 9.44 25.10
CA VAL A 223 5.96 10.38 25.61
C VAL A 223 5.41 11.80 25.72
N LEU A 224 4.72 12.29 24.69
CA LEU A 224 4.09 13.63 24.71
C LEU A 224 3.06 13.77 25.83
N SER A 225 2.35 12.69 26.15
CA SER A 225 1.32 12.70 27.20
C SER A 225 1.86 12.58 28.62
N TRP A 226 3.06 12.01 28.78
CA TRP A 226 3.71 11.79 30.07
C TRP A 226 5.00 12.60 30.18
N ARG A 227 5.11 13.70 29.44
CA ARG A 227 6.30 14.57 29.42
C ARG A 227 6.74 15.05 30.80
N ASP A 228 5.80 15.15 31.74
CA ASP A 228 6.05 15.59 33.12
C ASP A 228 6.53 14.43 34.04
N ASP A 229 6.51 13.18 33.57
CA ASP A 229 6.97 11.99 34.29
C ASP A 229 8.16 11.32 33.55
N GLY A 230 9.37 11.77 33.89
CA GLY A 230 10.60 11.26 33.28
C GLY A 230 10.88 9.78 33.54
N ALA A 231 10.28 9.17 34.56
CA ALA A 231 10.40 7.72 34.79
C ALA A 231 9.51 6.94 33.81
N ALA A 232 8.28 7.41 33.61
CA ALA A 232 7.36 6.83 32.63
C ALA A 232 7.89 6.97 31.19
N VAL A 233 8.45 8.13 30.82
CA VAL A 233 9.07 8.36 29.51
C VAL A 233 10.23 7.40 29.24
N ARG A 234 11.22 7.31 30.16
CA ARG A 234 12.38 6.41 29.98
C ARG A 234 11.95 4.96 29.81
N TRP A 235 10.92 4.53 30.54
CA TRP A 235 10.42 3.17 30.46
C TRP A 235 9.72 2.87 29.13
N VAL A 236 8.86 3.79 28.65
CA VAL A 236 8.24 3.69 27.33
C VAL A 236 9.30 3.63 26.23
N LEU A 237 10.32 4.50 26.31
CA LEU A 237 11.43 4.51 25.36
C LEU A 237 12.22 3.20 25.37
N HIS A 238 12.57 2.64 26.53
CA HIS A 238 13.25 1.34 26.60
C HIS A 238 12.40 0.20 26.01
N GLY A 239 11.08 0.22 26.25
CA GLY A 239 10.14 -0.73 25.65
C GLY A 239 10.15 -0.65 24.12
N TYR A 240 10.10 0.56 23.58
CA TYR A 240 10.18 0.85 22.16
C TYR A 240 11.52 0.46 21.54
N MET A 241 12.65 0.90 22.11
CA MET A 241 13.99 0.68 21.54
C MET A 241 14.27 -0.80 21.28
N ARG A 242 13.84 -1.68 22.20
CA ARG A 242 14.00 -3.13 22.01
C ARG A 242 13.11 -3.68 20.91
N LEU A 243 11.85 -3.25 20.86
CA LEU A 243 10.93 -3.66 19.78
C LEU A 243 11.47 -3.17 18.43
N ALA A 244 11.90 -1.91 18.37
CA ALA A 244 12.48 -1.27 17.21
C ALA A 244 13.72 -2.00 16.71
N ALA A 245 14.63 -2.40 17.60
CA ALA A 245 15.81 -3.19 17.23
C ALA A 245 15.43 -4.50 16.53
N TRP A 246 14.48 -5.26 17.09
CA TRP A 246 14.03 -6.51 16.47
C TRP A 246 13.35 -6.29 15.11
N THR A 247 12.42 -5.35 15.03
CA THR A 247 11.74 -5.05 13.76
C THR A 247 12.69 -4.50 12.72
N PHE A 248 13.70 -3.72 13.13
CA PHE A 248 14.74 -3.20 12.25
C PHE A 248 15.60 -4.33 11.69
N VAL A 249 16.07 -5.27 12.53
CA VAL A 249 16.85 -6.42 12.07
C VAL A 249 16.06 -7.27 11.07
N ILE A 250 14.77 -7.51 11.33
CA ILE A 250 13.90 -8.27 10.42
C ILE A 250 13.72 -7.52 9.09
N ALA A 251 13.41 -6.22 9.14
CA ALA A 251 13.23 -5.39 7.94
C ALA A 251 14.53 -5.31 7.13
N LEU A 252 15.66 -5.07 7.77
CA LEU A 252 16.96 -5.03 7.12
C LEU A 252 17.31 -6.39 6.48
N GLY A 253 17.16 -7.49 7.22
CA GLY A 253 17.47 -8.83 6.73
C GLY A 253 16.59 -9.25 5.54
N THR A 254 15.29 -9.00 5.62
CA THR A 254 14.37 -9.26 4.50
C THR A 254 14.64 -8.36 3.30
N GLY A 255 14.98 -7.09 3.51
CA GLY A 255 15.33 -6.16 2.43
C GLY A 255 16.63 -6.57 1.70
N VAL A 256 17.66 -6.96 2.45
CA VAL A 256 18.92 -7.48 1.89
C VAL A 256 18.67 -8.77 1.12
N LEU A 257 17.89 -9.71 1.69
CA LEU A 257 17.59 -10.97 1.03
C LEU A 257 16.78 -10.75 -0.26
N SER A 258 15.79 -9.85 -0.25
CA SER A 258 15.06 -9.46 -1.46
C SER A 258 16.01 -8.86 -2.50
N ALA A 259 16.89 -7.95 -2.12
CA ALA A 259 17.86 -7.35 -3.05
C ALA A 259 18.76 -8.41 -3.70
N LEU A 260 19.27 -9.37 -2.93
CA LEU A 260 20.10 -10.46 -3.45
C LEU A 260 19.35 -11.40 -4.40
N VAL A 261 18.05 -11.59 -4.17
CA VAL A 261 17.20 -12.42 -5.03
C VAL A 261 16.86 -11.70 -6.34
N LEU A 262 16.61 -10.38 -6.30
CA LEU A 262 16.29 -9.59 -7.48
C LEU A 262 17.52 -9.19 -8.30
N LEU A 263 18.71 -9.15 -7.71
CA LEU A 263 19.95 -8.84 -8.42
C LEU A 263 20.53 -10.09 -9.09
N PRO A 264 20.53 -10.18 -10.43
CA PRO A 264 21.37 -11.17 -11.12
C PRO A 264 22.83 -10.80 -10.86
N LEU A 265 23.46 -11.46 -9.87
CA LEU A 265 24.86 -11.21 -9.49
C LEU A 265 25.81 -11.32 -10.68
N SER A 266 25.47 -12.14 -11.67
CA SER A 266 26.18 -12.24 -12.95
C SER A 266 26.25 -10.90 -13.71
N GLN A 267 25.19 -10.09 -13.70
CA GLN A 267 25.14 -8.78 -14.37
C GLN A 267 25.90 -7.69 -13.61
N VAL A 268 26.02 -7.82 -12.28
CA VAL A 268 26.78 -6.87 -11.45
C VAL A 268 28.29 -7.06 -11.63
N PHE A 269 28.73 -8.30 -11.86
CA PHE A 269 30.13 -8.63 -12.09
C PHE A 269 30.53 -8.75 -13.56
N SER A 270 29.57 -8.79 -14.49
CA SER A 270 29.83 -8.68 -15.93
C SER A 270 29.75 -7.23 -16.39
N THR A 271 30.85 -6.49 -16.24
CA THR A 271 31.12 -5.31 -17.07
C THR A 271 31.60 -5.79 -18.44
N THR A 272 30.69 -6.06 -19.37
CA THR A 272 31.00 -6.27 -20.80
C THR A 272 29.94 -5.61 -21.65
#